data_AF-A0A352K0E7-F1
#
_entry.id   AF-A0A352K0E7-F1
#
_cell.length_a   1.000
_cell.length_b   1.000
_cell.length_c   1.000
_cell.angle_alpha   90.00
_cell.angle_beta   90.00
_cell.angle_gamma   90.00
#
_symmetry.space_group_name_H-M   'P 1'
#
loop_
_entity.id
_entity.type
_entity.pdbx_description
1 polymer ?
#
loop_
_entity_poly.entity_id
_entity_poly.type
_entity_poly.pdbx_seq_one_letter_code
_entity_poly.pdbx_strand_id
1 'polypeptide(L)'
;MKQRTPKRAPRRKQTPDFPIRVTKLSHEGRGLVRWGERMLFIDGALPDELVSVRVTKKSSKTAEGVAKEILVPSPARGQPECPHAAVCGGCSLQHLPHQSQINHKSNTLDELMTREGIALDQVTRLPPLLGPTLGYRRRARLGVRWVHAKGRVLVGFRER
;
A
#
# COMPACT_ATOMS: atom_id res chain seq x y z
N MET A 1 -9.45 -43.15 -7.83
CA MET A 1 -8.43 -42.32 -7.16
C MET A 1 -9.11 -41.44 -6.10
N LYS A 2 -8.85 -41.69 -4.81
CA LYS A 2 -9.43 -40.92 -3.70
C LYS A 2 -8.81 -39.52 -3.68
N GLN A 3 -9.62 -38.49 -3.94
CA GLN A 3 -9.19 -37.09 -3.89
C GLN A 3 -8.82 -36.74 -2.45
N ARG A 4 -7.54 -36.43 -2.20
CA ARG A 4 -7.07 -35.90 -0.92
C ARG A 4 -7.62 -34.49 -0.75
N THR A 5 -8.64 -34.33 0.08
CA THR A 5 -9.09 -33.01 0.55
C THR A 5 -7.93 -32.34 1.32
N PRO A 6 -7.49 -31.13 0.92
CA PRO A 6 -6.41 -30.45 1.62
C PRO A 6 -6.88 -30.07 3.03
N LYS A 7 -6.17 -30.55 4.06
CA LYS A 7 -6.38 -30.15 5.46
C LYS A 7 -6.26 -28.63 5.54
N ARG A 8 -7.35 -27.93 5.91
CA ARG A 8 -7.32 -26.49 6.20
C ARG A 8 -6.33 -26.25 7.33
N ALA A 9 -5.29 -25.46 7.03
CA ALA A 9 -4.34 -25.00 8.04
C ALA A 9 -5.10 -24.31 9.20
N PRO A 10 -4.65 -24.47 10.45
CA PRO A 10 -5.31 -23.88 11.60
C PRO A 10 -5.42 -22.36 11.42
N ARG A 11 -6.64 -21.82 11.58
CA ARG A 11 -6.90 -20.38 11.55
C ARG A 11 -6.10 -19.74 12.69
N ARG A 12 -4.97 -19.09 12.36
CA ARG A 12 -4.26 -18.20 13.30
C ARG A 12 -5.29 -17.24 13.89
N LYS A 13 -5.34 -17.12 15.22
CA LYS A 13 -6.18 -16.14 15.92
C LYS A 13 -5.90 -14.77 15.30
N GLN A 14 -6.88 -14.24 14.57
CA GLN A 14 -6.76 -12.92 13.96
C GLN A 14 -6.70 -11.90 15.08
N THR A 15 -5.78 -10.95 14.95
CA THR A 15 -5.77 -9.79 15.84
C THR A 15 -6.99 -8.96 15.47
N PRO A 16 -7.83 -8.55 16.44
CA PRO A 16 -8.94 -7.63 16.17
C PRO A 16 -8.42 -6.37 15.49
N ASP A 17 -9.25 -5.73 14.68
CA ASP A 17 -8.92 -4.44 14.10
C ASP A 17 -8.83 -3.40 15.23
N PHE A 18 -7.86 -2.49 15.18
CA PHE A 18 -7.63 -1.49 16.23
C PHE A 18 -7.23 -0.13 15.66
N PRO A 19 -7.53 0.99 16.34
CA PRO A 19 -7.13 2.32 15.89
C PRO A 19 -5.62 2.53 16.11
N ILE A 20 -4.95 3.11 15.13
CA ILE A 20 -3.53 3.52 15.26
C ILE A 20 -3.26 4.79 14.46
N ARG A 21 -2.43 5.67 15.02
CA ARG A 21 -1.98 6.89 14.35
C ARG A 21 -0.72 6.62 13.53
N VAL A 22 -0.76 6.97 12.25
CA VAL A 22 0.34 6.74 11.32
C VAL A 22 1.38 7.84 11.47
N THR A 23 2.66 7.48 11.52
CA THR A 23 3.75 8.43 11.78
C THR A 23 4.38 8.95 10.50
N LYS A 24 4.66 8.07 9.54
CA LYS A 24 5.32 8.43 8.28
C LYS A 24 4.98 7.45 7.16
N LEU A 25 5.47 7.72 5.96
CA LEU A 25 5.45 6.77 4.84
C LEU A 25 6.76 5.99 4.77
N SER A 26 6.69 4.73 4.34
CA SER A 26 7.84 3.99 3.82
C SER A 26 8.17 4.45 2.40
N HIS A 27 9.35 4.07 1.89
CA HIS A 27 9.76 4.32 0.50
C HIS A 27 8.79 3.73 -0.56
N GLU A 28 7.99 2.74 -0.18
CA GLU A 28 6.96 2.14 -1.06
C GLU A 28 5.60 2.86 -0.95
N GLY A 29 5.51 3.92 -0.15
CA GLY A 29 4.26 4.65 0.08
C GLY A 29 3.28 3.94 1.02
N ARG A 30 3.77 3.06 1.90
CA ARG A 30 2.94 2.45 2.96
C ARG A 30 3.05 3.25 4.25
N GLY A 31 1.95 3.42 4.97
CA GLY A 31 1.95 4.00 6.30
C GLY A 31 2.85 3.20 7.25
N LEU A 32 3.59 3.89 8.11
CA LEU A 32 4.56 3.30 9.02
C LEU A 32 4.29 3.78 10.44
N VAL A 33 4.26 2.82 11.37
CA VAL A 33 4.11 3.09 12.80
C VAL A 33 4.91 2.09 13.62
N ARG A 34 5.45 2.55 14.75
CA ARG A 34 6.07 1.68 15.75
C ARG A 34 4.95 1.01 16.56
N TRP A 35 4.86 -0.32 16.49
CA TRP A 35 3.86 -1.10 17.20
C TRP A 35 4.54 -2.09 18.15
N GLY A 36 4.71 -1.66 19.40
CA GLY A 36 5.54 -2.36 20.39
C GLY A 36 6.98 -2.50 19.88
N GLU A 37 7.48 -3.73 19.84
CA GLU A 37 8.82 -4.05 19.33
C GLU A 37 8.91 -4.16 17.80
N ARG A 38 7.78 -4.04 17.09
CA ARG A 38 7.72 -4.23 15.63
C ARG A 38 7.50 -2.93 14.89
N MET A 39 7.96 -2.88 13.64
CA MET A 39 7.51 -1.87 12.68
C MET A 39 6.29 -2.41 11.93
N LEU A 40 5.17 -1.69 12.00
CA LEU A 40 3.94 -2.03 11.30
C LEU A 40 3.83 -1.19 10.01
N PHE A 41 3.74 -1.88 8.88
CA PHE A 41 3.50 -1.30 7.57
C PHE A 41 2.01 -1.41 7.24
N ILE A 42 1.37 -0.29 6.96
CA ILE A 42 -0.08 -0.17 6.77
C ILE A 42 -0.34 0.30 5.35
N ASP A 43 -0.88 -0.59 4.52
CA ASP A 43 -1.30 -0.23 3.17
C ASP A 43 -2.55 0.67 3.19
N GLY A 44 -2.58 1.67 2.32
CA GLY A 44 -3.68 2.63 2.18
C GLY A 44 -3.74 3.76 3.24
N ALA A 45 -2.73 3.86 4.12
CA ALA A 45 -2.67 4.87 5.16
C ALA A 45 -1.57 5.93 4.90
N LEU A 46 -1.88 7.18 5.20
CA LEU A 46 -0.98 8.34 5.08
C LEU A 46 -0.51 8.83 6.46
N PRO A 47 0.56 9.63 6.53
CA PRO A 47 1.00 10.27 7.78
C PRO A 47 -0.11 11.14 8.38
N ASP A 48 -0.10 11.23 9.72
CA ASP A 48 -1.03 11.99 10.55
C ASP A 48 -2.46 11.44 10.63
N GLU A 49 -2.75 10.36 9.90
CA GLU A 49 -4.05 9.70 9.93
C GLU A 49 -4.25 8.86 11.18
N LEU A 50 -5.49 8.85 11.67
CA LEU A 50 -5.96 7.80 12.57
C LEU A 50 -6.72 6.77 11.73
N VAL A 51 -6.26 5.53 11.71
CA VAL A 51 -6.85 4.45 10.91
C VAL A 51 -7.20 3.25 11.76
N SER A 52 -8.29 2.56 11.43
CA SER A 52 -8.56 1.21 11.93
C SER A 52 -7.72 0.23 11.11
N VAL A 53 -6.71 -0.40 11.73
CA VAL A 53 -5.78 -1.30 11.04
C VAL A 53 -6.16 -2.76 11.25
N ARG A 54 -6.15 -3.54 10.16
CA ARG A 54 -6.18 -5.00 10.21
C ARG A 54 -4.79 -5.57 9.95
N VAL A 55 -4.24 -6.29 10.92
CA VAL A 55 -2.93 -6.95 10.76
C VAL A 55 -3.08 -8.22 9.94
N THR A 56 -2.42 -8.28 8.79
CA THR A 56 -2.48 -9.41 7.84
C THR A 56 -1.33 -10.40 8.05
N LYS A 57 -0.15 -9.91 8.43
CA LYS A 57 1.05 -10.75 8.65
C LYS A 57 1.90 -10.21 9.79
N LYS A 58 2.54 -11.11 10.52
CA LYS A 58 3.48 -10.79 11.59
C LYS A 58 4.78 -11.57 11.41
N SER A 59 5.89 -10.89 11.63
CA SER A 59 7.25 -11.41 11.75
C SER A 59 7.83 -11.01 13.12
N SER A 60 9.06 -11.42 13.40
CA SER A 60 9.78 -11.03 14.63
C SER A 60 9.98 -9.51 14.71
N LYS A 61 10.46 -8.88 13.63
CA LYS A 61 10.80 -7.45 13.57
C LYS A 61 9.72 -6.56 12.93
N THR A 62 8.86 -7.14 12.10
CA THR A 62 7.90 -6.37 11.28
C THR A 62 6.50 -6.96 11.32
N ALA A 63 5.52 -6.14 11.00
CA ALA A 63 4.15 -6.56 10.76
C ALA A 63 3.61 -5.85 9.51
N GLU A 64 2.67 -6.49 8.82
CA GLU A 64 1.95 -5.93 7.69
C GLU A 64 0.48 -5.82 8.06
N GLY A 65 -0.17 -4.75 7.62
CA GLY A 65 -1.59 -4.53 7.79
C GLY A 65 -2.16 -3.66 6.68
N VAL A 66 -3.49 -3.56 6.69
CA VAL A 66 -4.26 -2.74 5.75
C VAL A 66 -5.13 -1.78 6.55
N ALA A 67 -5.24 -0.53 6.10
CA ALA A 67 -6.21 0.41 6.63
C ALA A 67 -7.61 -0.05 6.22
N LYS A 68 -8.41 -0.46 7.21
CA LYS A 68 -9.81 -0.86 7.00
C LYS A 68 -10.72 0.34 6.88
N GLU A 69 -10.50 1.32 7.75
CA GLU A 69 -11.27 2.55 7.81
C GLU A 69 -10.33 3.71 8.16
N ILE A 70 -10.58 4.87 7.56
CA ILE A 70 -9.89 6.11 7.90
C ILE A 70 -10.77 6.85 8.91
N LEU A 71 -10.38 6.83 10.18
CA LEU A 71 -11.14 7.43 11.28
C LEU A 71 -10.93 8.94 11.32
N VAL A 72 -9.68 9.38 11.07
CA VAL A 72 -9.33 10.80 10.88
C VAL A 72 -8.43 10.89 9.65
N PRO A 73 -8.89 11.52 8.55
CA PRO A 73 -8.12 11.64 7.33
C PRO A 73 -7.00 12.68 7.45
N SER A 74 -5.92 12.49 6.70
CA SER A 74 -4.84 13.47 6.57
C SER A 74 -5.30 14.60 5.65
N PRO A 75 -4.88 15.86 5.90
CA PRO A 75 -5.12 16.94 4.94
C PRO A 75 -4.44 16.68 3.59
N ALA A 76 -3.42 15.82 3.55
CA ALA A 76 -2.75 15.40 2.32
C ALA A 76 -3.51 14.30 1.56
N ARG A 77 -4.61 13.74 2.10
CA ARG A 77 -5.39 12.71 1.42
C ARG A 77 -6.20 13.33 0.28
N GLY A 78 -5.97 12.84 -0.93
CA GLY A 78 -6.76 13.16 -2.12
C GLY A 78 -7.82 12.09 -2.40
N GLN A 79 -8.79 12.45 -3.21
CA GLN A 79 -9.75 11.49 -3.75
C GLN A 79 -9.11 10.67 -4.88
N PRO A 80 -9.12 9.33 -4.81
CA PRO A 80 -8.63 8.49 -5.90
C PRO A 80 -9.43 8.71 -7.19
N GLU A 81 -8.73 8.81 -8.32
CA GLU A 81 -9.35 8.93 -9.65
C GLU A 81 -10.04 7.62 -10.07
N CYS A 82 -9.54 6.45 -9.63
CA CYS A 82 -10.14 5.16 -9.93
C CYS A 82 -11.07 4.69 -8.81
N PRO A 83 -12.35 4.36 -9.10
CA PRO A 83 -13.29 3.88 -8.09
C PRO A 83 -12.89 2.53 -7.47
N HIS A 84 -11.99 1.79 -8.13
CA HIS A 84 -11.50 0.49 -7.64
C HIS A 84 -10.20 0.60 -6.83
N ALA A 85 -9.61 1.79 -6.66
CA ALA A 85 -8.29 1.97 -6.06
C ALA A 85 -8.16 1.41 -4.64
N ALA A 86 -9.26 1.37 -3.87
CA ALA A 86 -9.30 0.86 -2.51
C ALA A 86 -9.16 -0.67 -2.42
N VAL A 87 -9.47 -1.41 -3.49
CA VAL A 87 -9.51 -2.88 -3.48
C VAL A 87 -8.52 -3.48 -4.48
N CYS A 88 -8.35 -2.82 -5.63
CA CYS A 88 -7.45 -3.24 -6.69
C CYS A 88 -5.98 -3.04 -6.28
N GLY A 89 -5.15 -4.08 -6.48
CA GLY A 89 -3.70 -4.02 -6.27
C GLY A 89 -2.92 -3.28 -7.36
N GLY A 90 -3.61 -2.59 -8.29
CA GLY A 90 -2.97 -1.97 -9.46
C GLY A 90 -2.24 -0.66 -9.19
N CYS A 91 -2.69 0.12 -8.20
CA CYS A 91 -2.18 1.46 -7.91
C CYS A 91 -2.13 1.72 -6.39
N SER A 92 -0.94 1.78 -5.79
CA SER A 92 -0.80 1.91 -4.32
C SER A 92 -1.17 3.28 -3.76
N LEU A 93 -0.84 4.37 -4.48
CA LEU A 93 -0.82 5.74 -3.95
C LEU A 93 -1.90 6.69 -4.52
N GLN A 94 -2.94 6.20 -5.18
CA GLN A 94 -3.97 7.11 -5.76
C GLN A 94 -4.70 7.99 -4.73
N HIS A 95 -4.65 7.64 -3.45
CA HIS A 95 -5.20 8.44 -2.36
C HIS A 95 -4.28 9.59 -1.92
N LEU A 96 -3.10 9.73 -2.53
CA LEU A 96 -2.16 10.82 -2.35
C LEU A 96 -2.13 11.66 -3.64
N PRO A 97 -2.29 12.99 -3.60
CA PRO A 97 -2.21 13.85 -4.77
C PRO A 97 -0.88 13.65 -5.53
N HIS A 98 -0.93 13.77 -6.85
CA HIS A 98 0.23 13.48 -7.71
C HIS A 98 1.48 14.29 -7.34
N GLN A 99 1.32 15.58 -7.01
CA GLN A 99 2.44 16.42 -6.58
C GLN A 99 3.08 15.89 -5.29
N SER A 100 2.27 15.46 -4.33
CA SER A 100 2.76 14.86 -3.08
C SER A 100 3.44 13.50 -3.32
N GLN A 101 3.01 12.73 -4.33
CA GLN A 101 3.71 11.51 -4.74
C GLN A 101 5.10 11.81 -5.31
N ILE A 102 5.24 12.87 -6.12
CA ILE A 102 6.55 13.30 -6.65
C ILE A 102 7.46 13.71 -5.50
N ASN A 103 6.98 14.59 -4.61
CA ASN A 103 7.74 15.05 -3.46
C ASN A 103 8.18 13.87 -2.57
N HIS A 104 7.29 12.91 -2.31
CA HIS A 104 7.62 11.70 -1.55
C HIS A 104 8.74 10.88 -2.21
N LYS A 105 8.68 10.67 -3.53
CA LYS A 105 9.74 9.95 -4.26
C LYS A 105 11.07 10.68 -4.23
N SER A 106 11.05 12.00 -4.44
CA SER A 106 12.25 12.83 -4.39
C SER A 106 12.90 12.80 -3.01
N ASN A 107 12.12 13.00 -1.94
CA ASN A 107 12.64 12.92 -0.57
C ASN A 107 13.16 11.52 -0.23
N THR A 108 12.47 10.47 -0.70
CA THR A 108 12.93 9.08 -0.52
C THR A 108 14.28 8.84 -1.20
N LEU A 109 14.51 9.40 -2.40
CA LEU A 109 15.79 9.31 -3.08
C LEU A 109 16.89 10.02 -2.29
N ASP A 110 16.62 11.23 -1.81
CA ASP A 110 17.56 12.03 -1.01
C ASP A 110 17.94 11.30 0.30
N GLU A 111 16.97 10.70 0.99
CA GLU A 111 17.18 9.86 2.18
C GLU A 111 18.07 8.64 1.87
N LEU A 112 17.81 7.96 0.75
CA LEU A 112 18.60 6.79 0.34
C LEU A 112 20.03 7.17 -0.04
N MET A 113 20.23 8.25 -0.79
CA MET A 113 21.55 8.75 -1.16
C MET A 113 22.38 9.11 0.08
N THR A 114 21.78 9.88 1.00
CA THR A 114 22.43 10.29 2.26
C THR A 114 22.83 9.05 3.08
N ARG A 115 21.96 8.03 3.12
CA ARG A 115 22.23 6.78 3.85
C ARG A 115 23.41 6.00 3.26
N GLU A 116 23.61 6.05 1.95
CA GLU A 116 24.75 5.43 1.27
C GLU A 116 26.00 6.33 1.27
N GLY A 117 25.97 7.46 1.98
CA GLY A 117 27.11 8.36 2.13
C GLY A 117 27.33 9.33 0.96
N ILE A 118 26.34 9.48 0.07
CA ILE A 118 26.38 10.45 -1.03
C ILE A 118 25.95 11.81 -0.50
N ALA A 119 26.82 12.80 -0.61
CA ALA A 119 26.54 14.17 -0.21
C ALA A 119 25.66 14.86 -1.26
N LEU A 120 24.50 15.38 -0.84
CA LEU A 120 23.49 15.92 -1.75
C LEU A 120 23.93 17.21 -2.47
N ASP A 121 24.90 17.92 -1.91
CA ASP A 121 25.53 19.11 -2.51
C ASP A 121 26.42 18.77 -3.71
N GLN A 122 26.90 17.52 -3.81
CA GLN A 122 27.66 17.02 -4.95
C GLN A 122 26.77 16.48 -6.08
N VAL A 123 25.45 16.47 -5.88
CA VAL A 123 24.49 15.92 -6.84
C VAL A 123 23.64 17.04 -7.46
N THR A 124 23.71 17.18 -8.78
CA THR A 124 22.85 18.11 -9.51
C THR A 124 21.41 17.59 -9.53
N ARG A 125 20.49 18.30 -8.87
CA ARG A 125 19.07 17.95 -8.86
C ARG A 125 18.36 18.50 -10.09
N LEU A 126 17.93 17.58 -10.97
CA LEU A 126 17.12 17.93 -12.14
C LEU A 126 15.63 17.99 -11.79
N PRO A 127 14.82 18.76 -12.54
CA PRO A 127 13.37 18.72 -12.41
C PRO A 127 12.79 17.31 -12.62
N PRO A 128 11.71 16.94 -11.92
CA PRO A 128 11.07 15.65 -12.10
C PRO A 128 10.51 15.52 -13.53
N LEU A 129 10.70 14.35 -14.14
CA LEU A 129 10.07 14.04 -15.42
C LEU A 129 8.59 13.77 -15.22
N LEU A 130 7.76 14.53 -15.93
CA LEU A 130 6.30 14.48 -15.82
C LEU A 130 5.69 13.88 -17.08
N GLY A 131 4.49 13.33 -16.91
CA GLY A 131 3.67 12.79 -18.00
C GLY A 131 2.21 12.66 -17.55
N PRO A 132 1.35 12.07 -18.39
CA PRO A 132 -0.05 11.84 -18.04
C PRO A 132 -0.19 11.03 -16.75
N THR A 133 -1.02 11.49 -15.81
CA THR A 133 -1.33 10.79 -14.55
C THR A 133 -2.24 9.59 -14.77
N LEU A 134 -3.10 9.66 -15.78
CA LEU A 134 -4.01 8.61 -16.22
C LEU A 134 -3.69 8.17 -17.66
N GLY A 135 -4.18 6.97 -18.03
CA GLY A 135 -4.05 6.45 -19.40
C GLY A 135 -2.62 6.07 -19.83
N TYR A 136 -1.61 6.22 -18.98
CA TYR A 136 -0.21 6.01 -19.34
C TYR A 136 0.17 4.53 -19.57
N ARG A 137 -0.60 3.57 -19.05
CA ARG A 137 -0.31 2.13 -19.22
C ARG A 137 -0.81 1.63 -20.59
N ARG A 138 0.12 1.34 -21.50
CA ARG A 138 -0.16 0.80 -22.85
C ARG A 138 -0.48 -0.72 -22.91
N ARG A 139 -0.32 -1.45 -21.80
CA ARG A 139 -0.54 -2.90 -21.72
C ARG A 139 -1.12 -3.26 -20.36
N ALA A 140 -2.04 -4.22 -20.33
CA ALA A 140 -2.61 -4.77 -19.10
C ALA A 140 -2.67 -6.30 -19.17
N ARG A 141 -2.45 -6.96 -18.03
CA ARG A 141 -2.67 -8.40 -17.86
C ARG A 141 -3.85 -8.60 -16.93
N LEU A 142 -4.95 -9.10 -17.47
CA LEU A 142 -6.17 -9.36 -16.72
C LEU A 142 -6.23 -10.83 -16.30
N GLY A 143 -6.52 -11.06 -15.02
CA GLY A 143 -6.86 -12.39 -14.54
C GLY A 143 -8.32 -12.70 -14.89
N VAL A 144 -8.57 -13.94 -15.31
CA VAL A 144 -9.93 -14.45 -15.60
C VAL A 144 -10.20 -15.63 -14.69
N ARG A 145 -11.35 -15.63 -14.01
CA ARG A 145 -11.74 -16.71 -13.11
C ARG A 145 -13.24 -16.98 -13.17
N TRP A 146 -13.62 -18.22 -13.44
CA TRP A 146 -14.99 -18.68 -13.21
C TRP A 146 -15.23 -18.93 -11.72
N VAL A 147 -16.30 -18.37 -11.17
CA VAL A 147 -16.70 -18.56 -9.78
C VAL A 147 -17.99 -19.38 -9.74
N HIS A 148 -17.86 -20.71 -9.63
CA HIS A 148 -18.99 -21.65 -9.62
C HIS A 148 -20.09 -21.25 -8.63
N ALA A 149 -19.73 -20.88 -7.41
CA ALA A 149 -20.68 -20.50 -6.36
C ALA A 149 -21.52 -19.24 -6.68
N LYS A 150 -21.05 -18.40 -7.61
CA LYS A 150 -21.74 -17.17 -8.04
C LYS A 150 -22.25 -17.25 -9.49
N GLY A 151 -22.03 -18.39 -10.17
CA GLY A 151 -22.42 -18.59 -11.57
C GLY A 151 -21.89 -17.54 -12.55
N ARG A 152 -20.73 -16.92 -12.28
CA ARG A 152 -20.21 -15.80 -13.09
C ARG A 152 -18.70 -15.83 -13.31
N VAL A 153 -18.24 -15.22 -14.41
CA VAL A 153 -16.83 -14.92 -14.67
C VAL A 153 -16.45 -13.63 -13.94
N LEU A 154 -15.27 -13.63 -13.30
CA LEU A 154 -14.59 -12.42 -12.87
C LEU A 154 -13.41 -12.14 -13.80
N VAL A 155 -13.33 -10.90 -14.28
CA VAL A 155 -12.20 -10.41 -15.08
C VAL A 155 -11.67 -9.14 -14.42
N GLY A 156 -10.37 -9.05 -14.19
CA GLY A 156 -9.77 -7.86 -13.60
C GLY A 156 -8.37 -8.06 -13.08
N PHE A 157 -7.95 -7.17 -12.19
CA PHE A 157 -6.68 -7.26 -11.47
C PHE A 157 -6.83 -8.03 -10.17
N ARG A 158 -5.71 -8.43 -9.57
CA ARG A 158 -5.71 -9.05 -8.24
C ARG A 158 -6.02 -8.01 -7.17
N GLU A 159 -6.81 -8.42 -6.19
CA GLU A 159 -7.06 -7.64 -4.97
C GLU A 159 -5.81 -7.66 -4.08
N ARG A 160 -5.73 -6.70 -3.15
CA ARG A 160 -4.64 -6.59 -2.17
C ARG A 160 -4.79 -7.56 -1.00
#